data_AF-A0A963JRX0-F1
#
_entry.id   AF-A0A963JRX0-F1
#
_cell.length_a   1.000
_cell.length_b   1.000
_cell.length_c   1.000
_cell.angle_alpha   90.00
_cell.angle_beta   90.00
_cell.angle_gamma   90.00
#
_symmetry.space_group_name_H-M   'P 1'
#
loop_
_entity.id
_entity.type
_entity.pdbx_description
1 polymer ?
#
loop_
_entity_poly.entity_id
_entity_poly.type
_entity_poly.pdbx_seq_one_letter_code
_entity_poly.pdbx_strand_id
1 'polypeptide(L)'
;GWWFWDPVENASFMPWLVGTALMHSLAVTEKRGSFKSWTVLLAICTFALCLLGTFLVRSGVLTSVHAFATDPERGVFILGFLFVTVTLSLLLFAWRAPKVGLGGKFDLLSRESMLLANNLLLLVAAASVMLGTLYPLVIDALNLGKISVGPPYFEAVFVPIMTPAIFLIGLGPISRWKQMSMPSLAVRVRWAIAVSFVSAIIAPFYMGEWKPLVSFGLLLAFWIVVSILVSLIHRLNNSGQGNVFTKLAKQSRSFYGMHCAHLGVAVFIIGVTLVNGYETEKDVRMDIGSRVTIGDYAFQFNGVSDVVGPNYMSVRGEIDVLKDGEFVRKLYPEKRTYNASGMVMTEAAIDTGIFRDLYVALGEPLANEAWVVRAYHKPFVDWIWFGCLLMAIGGILSVSDKRYRLKIKDKSKLFVGKKAAEEKPAENETGAPATAGSNPGLVTETRKV
;
A
#
# COMPACT_ATOMS: atom_id res chain seq x y z
N GLY A 1 1.20 19.69 -2.10
CA GLY A 1 0.60 18.59 -2.89
C GLY A 1 0.64 17.32 -2.07
N TRP A 2 -0.05 16.27 -2.48
CA TRP A 2 -0.04 14.98 -1.78
C TRP A 2 1.00 13.99 -2.35
N TRP A 3 1.41 14.16 -3.61
CA TRP A 3 2.46 13.39 -4.28
C TRP A 3 3.01 14.19 -5.47
N PHE A 4 4.31 14.09 -5.74
CA PHE A 4 5.01 14.88 -6.77
C PHE A 4 5.81 14.03 -7.77
N TRP A 5 5.88 12.70 -7.59
CA TRP A 5 6.71 11.81 -8.41
C TRP A 5 8.19 12.20 -8.43
N ASP A 6 8.66 12.82 -7.35
CA ASP A 6 10.06 13.23 -7.24
C ASP A 6 10.95 12.00 -6.95
N PRO A 7 12.26 12.07 -7.25
CA PRO A 7 13.14 10.91 -7.07
C PRO A 7 13.18 10.34 -5.64
N VAL A 8 13.01 11.17 -4.61
CA VAL A 8 13.00 10.73 -3.20
C VAL A 8 11.72 9.98 -2.88
N GLU A 9 10.56 10.52 -3.28
CA GLU A 9 9.27 9.84 -3.19
C GLU A 9 9.30 8.49 -3.94
N ASN A 10 9.79 8.48 -5.18
CA ASN A 10 9.89 7.27 -6.02
C ASN A 10 10.80 6.21 -5.38
N ALA A 11 11.95 6.63 -4.85
CA ALA A 11 12.89 5.78 -4.11
C ALA A 11 12.21 5.09 -2.92
N SER A 12 11.36 5.81 -2.19
CA SER A 12 10.59 5.25 -1.07
C SER A 12 9.45 4.34 -1.51
N PHE A 13 8.87 4.56 -2.69
CA PHE A 13 7.67 3.85 -3.17
C PHE A 13 7.97 2.45 -3.74
N MET A 14 9.09 2.28 -4.46
CA MET A 14 9.44 0.99 -5.08
C MET A 14 9.49 -0.20 -4.10
N PRO A 15 10.11 -0.08 -2.90
CA PRO A 15 10.08 -1.16 -1.91
C PRO A 15 8.66 -1.53 -1.46
N TRP A 16 7.73 -0.57 -1.37
CA TRP A 16 6.34 -0.85 -0.98
C TRP A 16 5.59 -1.67 -2.03
N LEU A 17 5.85 -1.42 -3.33
CA LEU A 17 5.26 -2.21 -4.42
C LEU A 17 5.73 -3.67 -4.37
N VAL A 18 7.05 -3.89 -4.29
CA VAL A 18 7.63 -5.24 -4.24
C VAL A 18 7.32 -5.93 -2.90
N GLY A 19 7.29 -5.18 -1.80
CA GLY A 19 6.87 -5.67 -0.49
C GLY A 19 5.41 -6.09 -0.45
N THR A 20 4.53 -5.38 -1.17
CA THR A 20 3.12 -5.80 -1.33
C THR A 20 3.02 -7.10 -2.12
N ALA A 21 3.81 -7.26 -3.20
CA ALA A 21 3.90 -8.52 -3.93
C ALA A 21 4.42 -9.66 -3.03
N LEU A 22 5.41 -9.37 -2.17
CA LEU A 22 5.95 -10.31 -1.20
C LEU A 22 4.86 -10.80 -0.22
N MET A 23 4.06 -9.90 0.34
CA MET A 23 2.98 -10.25 1.27
C MET A 23 1.94 -11.17 0.62
N HIS A 24 1.58 -10.93 -0.64
CA HIS A 24 0.68 -11.80 -1.39
C HIS A 24 1.33 -13.15 -1.73
N SER A 25 2.61 -13.17 -2.08
CA SER A 25 3.38 -14.40 -2.32
C SER A 25 3.48 -15.27 -1.06
N LEU A 26 3.70 -14.64 0.11
CA LEU A 26 3.72 -15.32 1.40
C LEU A 26 2.37 -15.99 1.71
N ALA A 27 1.25 -15.33 1.39
CA ALA A 27 -0.07 -15.91 1.58
C ALA A 27 -0.29 -17.18 0.75
N VAL A 28 0.20 -17.22 -0.50
CA VAL A 28 0.16 -18.43 -1.34
C VAL A 28 1.09 -19.51 -0.78
N THR A 29 2.29 -19.13 -0.36
CA THR A 29 3.27 -20.04 0.22
C THR A 29 2.74 -20.73 1.48
N GLU A 30 2.10 -19.97 2.37
CA GLU A 30 1.50 -20.50 3.60
C GLU A 30 0.32 -21.43 3.31
N LYS A 31 -0.55 -21.08 2.35
CA LYS A 31 -1.79 -21.83 2.10
C LYS A 31 -1.62 -23.04 1.18
N ARG A 32 -0.66 -22.99 0.25
CA ARG A 32 -0.53 -23.97 -0.84
C ARG A 32 0.86 -24.61 -0.92
N GLY A 33 1.85 -24.07 -0.22
CA GLY A 33 3.24 -24.51 -0.33
C GLY A 33 3.91 -24.18 -1.67
N SER A 34 3.22 -23.45 -2.56
CA SER A 34 3.73 -22.94 -3.85
C SER A 34 4.41 -21.58 -3.67
N PHE A 35 5.15 -21.10 -4.68
CA PHE A 35 5.83 -19.78 -4.68
C PHE A 35 6.92 -19.59 -3.63
N LYS A 36 7.48 -20.66 -3.07
CA LYS A 36 8.60 -20.55 -2.10
C LYS A 36 9.79 -19.78 -2.68
N SER A 37 10.26 -20.19 -3.86
CA SER A 37 11.39 -19.54 -4.54
C SER A 37 11.07 -18.07 -4.87
N TRP A 38 9.87 -17.83 -5.43
CA TRP A 38 9.38 -16.49 -5.74
C TRP A 38 9.33 -15.57 -4.51
N THR A 39 8.84 -16.09 -3.39
CA THR A 39 8.76 -15.35 -2.12
C THR A 39 10.14 -14.95 -1.61
N VAL A 40 11.13 -15.84 -1.69
CA VAL A 40 12.51 -15.52 -1.30
C VAL A 40 13.08 -14.45 -2.22
N LEU A 41 12.90 -14.57 -3.54
CA LEU A 41 13.35 -13.56 -4.50
C LEU A 41 12.73 -12.19 -4.22
N LEU A 42 11.41 -12.13 -3.99
CA LEU A 42 10.71 -10.90 -3.64
C LEU A 42 11.23 -10.27 -2.34
N ALA A 43 11.59 -11.09 -1.34
CA ALA A 43 12.18 -10.60 -0.10
C ALA A 43 13.56 -9.96 -0.34
N ILE A 44 14.40 -10.61 -1.15
CA ILE A 44 15.71 -10.08 -1.55
C ILE A 44 15.52 -8.77 -2.33
N CYS A 45 14.62 -8.73 -3.32
CA CYS A 45 14.34 -7.53 -4.11
C CYS A 45 13.79 -6.38 -3.26
N THR A 46 12.86 -6.67 -2.33
CA THR A 46 12.31 -5.64 -1.42
C THR A 46 13.42 -5.00 -0.60
N PHE A 47 14.28 -5.82 0.01
CA PHE A 47 15.41 -5.33 0.80
C PHE A 47 16.43 -4.57 -0.05
N ALA A 48 16.74 -5.09 -1.25
CA ALA A 48 17.62 -4.42 -2.21
C ALA A 48 17.10 -3.03 -2.59
N LEU A 49 15.79 -2.90 -2.84
CA LEU A 49 15.17 -1.61 -3.15
C LEU A 49 15.20 -0.65 -1.96
N CYS A 50 15.06 -1.12 -0.71
CA CYS A 50 15.24 -0.26 0.47
C CYS A 50 16.67 0.32 0.52
N LEU A 51 17.68 -0.51 0.26
CA LEU A 51 19.08 -0.07 0.23
C LEU A 51 19.35 0.87 -0.96
N LEU A 52 18.81 0.55 -2.14
CA LEU A 52 18.90 1.42 -3.31
C LEU A 52 18.27 2.79 -3.02
N GLY A 53 17.07 2.82 -2.43
CA GLY A 53 16.42 4.08 -2.06
C GLY A 53 17.25 4.89 -1.06
N THR A 54 17.86 4.22 -0.07
CA THR A 54 18.78 4.87 0.88
C THR A 54 19.99 5.47 0.17
N PHE A 55 20.59 4.74 -0.77
CA PHE A 55 21.68 5.22 -1.61
C PHE A 55 21.25 6.46 -2.42
N LEU A 56 20.12 6.38 -3.12
CA LEU A 56 19.62 7.44 -3.99
C LEU A 56 19.39 8.76 -3.24
N VAL A 57 18.85 8.70 -2.02
CA VAL A 57 18.52 9.91 -1.23
C VAL A 57 19.73 10.48 -0.48
N ARG A 58 20.75 9.66 -0.16
CA ARG A 58 21.89 10.09 0.67
C ARG A 58 23.20 10.34 -0.08
N SER A 59 23.36 9.76 -1.26
CA SER A 59 24.59 9.88 -2.06
C SER A 59 24.81 11.26 -2.67
N GLY A 60 23.77 12.09 -2.75
CA GLY A 60 23.81 13.36 -3.49
C GLY A 60 23.78 13.18 -5.01
N VAL A 61 23.54 11.95 -5.51
CA VAL A 61 23.50 11.66 -6.95
C VAL A 61 22.22 12.18 -7.62
N LEU A 62 21.17 12.43 -6.84
CA LEU A 62 19.91 13.00 -7.30
C LEU A 62 19.73 14.42 -6.78
N THR A 63 19.23 15.31 -7.63
CA THR A 63 18.71 16.61 -7.22
C THR A 63 17.24 16.45 -6.82
N SER A 64 16.91 16.70 -5.56
CA SER A 64 15.53 16.73 -5.07
C SER A 64 15.37 17.77 -3.96
N VAL A 65 14.19 18.38 -3.90
CA VAL A 65 13.77 19.28 -2.82
C VAL A 65 13.60 18.55 -1.48
N HIS A 66 13.44 17.22 -1.51
CA HIS A 66 13.29 16.36 -0.33
C HIS A 66 14.60 15.68 0.07
N ALA A 67 15.73 15.98 -0.59
CA ALA A 67 17.01 15.39 -0.24
C ALA A 67 17.57 16.02 1.04
N PHE A 68 17.85 15.19 2.05
CA PHE A 68 18.42 15.62 3.33
C PHE A 68 19.85 15.10 3.50
N ALA A 69 20.78 15.99 3.81
CA ALA A 69 22.17 15.70 4.14
C ALA A 69 22.87 14.78 3.11
N THR A 70 23.26 15.38 1.99
CA THR A 70 24.02 14.72 0.93
C THR A 70 25.50 14.61 1.34
N ASP A 71 26.00 13.39 1.44
CA ASP A 71 27.39 13.09 1.77
C ASP A 71 27.89 12.00 0.79
N PRO A 72 28.71 12.36 -0.22
CA PRO A 72 29.18 11.43 -1.22
C PRO A 72 29.94 10.22 -0.63
N GLU A 73 30.69 10.40 0.46
CA GLU A 73 31.44 9.31 1.09
C GLU A 73 30.50 8.25 1.67
N ARG A 74 29.43 8.68 2.33
CA ARG A 74 28.36 7.78 2.80
C ARG A 74 27.65 7.09 1.64
N GLY A 75 27.45 7.81 0.54
CA GLY A 75 26.90 7.26 -0.70
C GLY A 75 27.70 6.06 -1.20
N VAL A 76 29.03 6.19 -1.28
CA VAL A 76 29.94 5.12 -1.71
C VAL A 76 29.87 3.92 -0.76
N PHE A 77 29.85 4.16 0.56
CA PHE A 77 29.69 3.07 1.54
C PHE A 77 28.38 2.30 1.34
N ILE A 78 27.25 2.99 1.20
CA ILE A 78 25.94 2.37 0.98
C ILE A 78 25.92 1.59 -0.34
N LEU A 79 26.54 2.13 -1.40
CA LEU A 79 26.64 1.45 -2.69
C LEU A 79 27.45 0.15 -2.59
N GLY A 80 28.59 0.17 -1.90
CA GLY A 80 29.38 -1.04 -1.62
C GLY A 80 28.59 -2.07 -0.80
N PHE A 81 27.89 -1.61 0.25
CA PHE A 81 27.03 -2.47 1.07
C PHE A 81 25.87 -3.09 0.27
N LEU A 82 25.22 -2.30 -0.60
CA LEU A 82 24.19 -2.75 -1.53
C LEU A 82 24.76 -3.83 -2.46
N PHE A 83 25.90 -3.56 -3.12
CA PHE A 83 26.54 -4.50 -4.03
C PHE A 83 26.84 -5.84 -3.37
N VAL A 84 27.50 -5.82 -2.20
CA VAL A 84 27.85 -7.03 -1.45
C VAL A 84 26.59 -7.78 -1.04
N THR A 85 25.63 -7.10 -0.42
CA THR A 85 24.45 -7.77 0.14
C THR A 85 23.55 -8.36 -0.94
N VAL A 86 23.30 -7.62 -2.03
CA VAL A 86 22.48 -8.10 -3.16
C VAL A 86 23.17 -9.27 -3.86
N THR A 87 24.47 -9.14 -4.17
CA THR A 87 25.23 -10.18 -4.87
C THR A 87 25.26 -11.47 -4.06
N LEU A 88 25.62 -11.41 -2.76
CA LEU A 88 25.65 -12.59 -1.89
C LEU A 88 24.27 -13.23 -1.74
N SER A 89 23.21 -12.42 -1.59
CA SER A 89 21.84 -12.92 -1.45
C SER A 89 21.36 -13.64 -2.72
N LEU A 90 21.62 -13.05 -3.90
CA LEU A 90 21.24 -13.65 -5.18
C LEU A 90 22.07 -14.88 -5.53
N LEU A 91 23.37 -14.89 -5.21
CA LEU A 91 24.22 -16.08 -5.37
C LEU A 91 23.73 -17.23 -4.48
N LEU A 92 23.44 -16.96 -3.21
CA LEU A 92 22.89 -17.95 -2.28
C LEU A 92 21.53 -18.45 -2.75
N PHE A 93 20.67 -17.54 -3.25
CA PHE A 93 19.39 -17.90 -3.84
C PHE A 93 19.58 -18.84 -5.04
N ALA A 94 20.43 -18.48 -6.01
CA ALA A 94 20.71 -19.30 -7.19
C ALA A 94 21.25 -20.68 -6.82
N TRP A 95 22.16 -20.75 -5.84
CA TRP A 95 22.71 -22.01 -5.35
C TRP A 95 21.67 -22.91 -4.65
N ARG A 96 20.74 -22.31 -3.90
CA ARG A 96 19.71 -23.05 -3.16
C ARG A 96 18.44 -23.29 -3.96
N ALA A 97 18.18 -22.56 -5.03
CA ALA A 97 16.96 -22.61 -5.82
C ALA A 97 16.55 -24.04 -6.24
N PRO A 98 17.46 -24.94 -6.70
CA PRO A 98 17.08 -26.31 -7.06
C PRO A 98 16.53 -27.14 -5.91
N LYS A 99 16.87 -26.79 -4.66
CA LYS A 99 16.38 -27.49 -3.45
C LYS A 99 15.01 -26.97 -2.98
N VAL A 100 14.52 -25.87 -3.56
CA VAL A 100 13.24 -25.26 -3.21
C VAL A 100 12.15 -25.88 -4.09
N GLY A 101 11.31 -26.72 -3.50
CA GLY A 101 10.23 -27.40 -4.24
C GLY A 101 9.32 -26.42 -5.01
N LEU A 102 8.93 -26.82 -6.22
CA LEU A 102 8.14 -26.02 -7.17
C LEU A 102 6.68 -25.76 -6.73
N GLY A 103 6.20 -26.46 -5.71
CA GLY A 103 4.82 -26.37 -5.24
C GLY A 103 3.84 -27.26 -6.01
N GLY A 104 2.54 -27.11 -5.74
CA GLY A 104 1.48 -27.84 -6.43
C GLY A 104 1.03 -27.17 -7.73
N LYS A 105 0.55 -27.97 -8.69
CA LYS A 105 -0.05 -27.48 -9.95
C LYS A 105 -1.36 -26.72 -9.68
N PHE A 106 -1.64 -25.70 -10.48
CA PHE A 106 -2.86 -24.90 -10.48
C PHE A 106 -3.20 -24.45 -11.91
N ASP A 107 -4.48 -24.20 -12.17
CA ASP A 107 -4.97 -23.80 -13.48
C ASP A 107 -4.77 -22.30 -13.73
N LEU A 108 -4.77 -21.90 -15.01
CA LEU A 108 -4.69 -20.50 -15.44
C LEU A 108 -5.77 -19.63 -14.78
N LEU A 109 -6.99 -20.17 -14.61
CA LEU A 109 -8.04 -19.51 -13.86
C LEU A 109 -8.12 -20.07 -12.44
N SER A 110 -7.35 -19.47 -11.54
CA SER A 110 -7.30 -19.83 -10.12
C SER A 110 -6.89 -18.63 -9.27
N ARG A 111 -7.10 -18.73 -7.95
CA ARG A 111 -6.60 -17.72 -7.01
C ARG A 111 -5.07 -17.62 -7.05
N GLU A 112 -4.37 -18.75 -7.20
CA GLU A 112 -2.91 -18.78 -7.37
C GLU A 112 -2.47 -17.95 -8.59
N SER A 113 -3.11 -18.15 -9.75
CA SER A 113 -2.79 -17.42 -10.98
C SER A 113 -3.07 -15.92 -10.87
N MET A 114 -4.18 -15.53 -10.23
CA MET A 114 -4.50 -14.11 -10.00
C MET A 114 -3.49 -13.44 -9.07
N LEU A 115 -3.07 -14.13 -8.01
CA LEU A 115 -2.04 -13.62 -7.09
C LEU A 115 -0.67 -13.54 -7.76
N LEU A 116 -0.33 -14.50 -8.64
CA LEU A 116 0.89 -14.45 -9.44
C LEU A 116 0.87 -13.28 -10.43
N ALA A 117 -0.24 -13.09 -11.14
CA ALA A 117 -0.40 -11.97 -12.07
C ALA A 117 -0.30 -10.62 -11.34
N ASN A 118 -0.94 -10.49 -10.17
CA ASN A 118 -0.81 -9.30 -9.33
C ASN A 118 0.64 -9.05 -8.91
N ASN A 119 1.35 -10.08 -8.47
CA ASN A 119 2.76 -9.95 -8.09
C ASN A 119 3.63 -9.49 -9.27
N LEU A 120 3.39 -10.05 -10.46
CA LEU A 120 4.10 -9.65 -11.67
C LEU A 120 3.82 -8.18 -12.03
N LEU A 121 2.55 -7.76 -11.99
CA LEU A 121 2.15 -6.38 -12.26
C LEU A 121 2.80 -5.40 -11.27
N LEU A 122 2.83 -5.72 -9.98
CA LEU A 122 3.51 -4.91 -8.97
C LEU A 122 5.03 -4.82 -9.21
N LEU A 123 5.66 -5.90 -9.67
CA LEU A 123 7.08 -5.89 -10.03
C LEU A 123 7.35 -5.05 -11.27
N VAL A 124 6.52 -5.17 -12.30
CA VAL A 124 6.60 -4.36 -13.50
C VAL A 124 6.39 -2.88 -13.17
N ALA A 125 5.41 -2.56 -12.31
CA ALA A 125 5.19 -1.20 -11.83
C ALA A 125 6.42 -0.64 -11.09
N ALA A 126 7.01 -1.42 -10.17
CA ALA A 126 8.24 -1.03 -9.48
C ALA A 126 9.41 -0.84 -10.45
N ALA A 127 9.58 -1.74 -11.42
CA ALA A 127 10.63 -1.63 -12.44
C ALA A 127 10.43 -0.42 -13.35
N SER A 128 9.20 -0.07 -13.72
CA SER A 128 8.89 1.14 -14.50
C SER A 128 9.21 2.42 -13.72
N VAL A 129 8.86 2.49 -12.43
CA VAL A 129 9.23 3.63 -11.57
C VAL A 129 10.75 3.71 -11.40
N MET A 130 11.41 2.56 -11.20
CA MET A 130 12.87 2.49 -11.13
C MET A 130 13.53 2.99 -12.40
N LEU A 131 13.03 2.56 -13.56
CA LEU A 131 13.54 2.99 -14.86
C LEU A 131 13.42 4.51 -15.01
N GLY A 132 12.23 5.08 -14.78
CA GLY A 132 12.04 6.54 -14.85
C GLY A 132 12.92 7.33 -13.89
N THR A 133 13.17 6.78 -12.69
CA THR A 133 13.99 7.42 -11.66
C THR A 133 15.48 7.35 -11.96
N LEU A 134 15.96 6.21 -12.46
CA LEU A 134 17.40 5.99 -12.75
C LEU A 134 17.81 6.46 -14.15
N TYR A 135 16.87 6.62 -15.08
CA TYR A 135 17.18 6.96 -16.47
C TYR A 135 17.93 8.30 -16.61
N PRO A 136 17.52 9.41 -15.95
CA PRO A 136 18.32 10.64 -15.93
C PRO A 136 19.75 10.45 -15.45
N LEU A 137 19.95 9.63 -14.41
CA LEU A 137 21.26 9.34 -13.84
C LEU A 137 22.16 8.59 -14.82
N VAL A 138 21.60 7.63 -15.56
CA VAL A 138 22.34 6.89 -16.59
C VAL A 138 22.77 7.81 -17.73
N ILE A 139 21.88 8.71 -18.19
CA ILE A 139 22.18 9.66 -19.27
C ILE A 139 23.26 10.66 -18.84
N ASP A 140 23.20 11.16 -17.60
CA ASP A 140 24.22 12.05 -17.03
C ASP A 140 25.57 11.32 -16.90
N ALA A 141 25.58 10.08 -16.41
CA ALA A 141 26.79 9.26 -16.27
C ALA A 141 27.47 8.93 -17.61
N LEU A 142 26.70 8.89 -18.71
CA LEU A 142 27.21 8.70 -20.07
C LEU A 142 27.64 10.02 -20.74
N ASN A 143 27.56 11.16 -20.04
CA ASN A 143 27.79 12.51 -20.57
C ASN A 143 26.91 12.85 -21.80
N LEU A 144 25.69 12.30 -21.87
CA LEU A 144 24.74 12.53 -22.97
C LEU A 144 23.82 13.73 -22.74
N GLY A 145 24.08 14.53 -21.71
CA GLY A 145 23.30 15.70 -21.30
C GLY A 145 22.49 15.46 -20.04
N LYS A 146 21.68 16.46 -19.65
CA LYS A 146 20.78 16.36 -18.49
C LYS A 146 19.34 16.36 -18.96
N ILE A 147 18.59 15.35 -18.52
CA ILE A 147 17.15 15.22 -18.75
C ILE A 147 16.44 15.16 -17.40
N SER A 148 15.17 15.54 -17.39
CA SER A 148 14.30 15.37 -16.22
C SER A 148 13.08 14.55 -16.62
N VAL A 149 12.72 13.60 -15.76
CA VAL A 149 11.53 12.75 -15.92
C VAL A 149 10.56 13.13 -14.82
N GLY A 150 9.43 13.71 -15.20
CA GLY A 150 8.40 14.20 -14.27
C GLY A 150 7.11 13.38 -14.30
N PRO A 151 6.06 13.87 -13.60
CA PRO A 151 4.76 13.20 -13.51
C PRO A 151 4.16 12.65 -14.81
N PRO A 152 4.27 13.34 -15.98
CA PRO A 152 3.67 12.83 -17.22
C PRO A 152 4.17 11.43 -17.63
N TYR A 153 5.45 11.13 -17.41
CA TYR A 153 6.00 9.79 -17.68
C TYR A 153 5.41 8.75 -16.72
N PHE A 154 5.47 9.06 -15.41
CA PHE A 154 5.06 8.12 -14.38
C PHE A 154 3.57 7.82 -14.47
N GLU A 155 2.71 8.82 -14.65
CA GLU A 155 1.27 8.63 -14.78
C GLU A 155 0.92 7.81 -16.02
N ALA A 156 1.54 8.12 -17.18
CA ALA A 156 1.29 7.41 -18.43
C ALA A 156 1.66 5.92 -18.38
N VAL A 157 2.71 5.56 -17.63
CA VAL A 157 3.17 4.17 -17.52
C VAL A 157 2.51 3.45 -16.34
N PHE A 158 2.37 4.10 -15.20
CA PHE A 158 1.90 3.48 -13.96
C PHE A 158 0.40 3.16 -13.99
N VAL A 159 -0.44 4.06 -14.52
CA VAL A 159 -1.90 3.87 -14.54
C VAL A 159 -2.31 2.62 -15.35
N PRO A 160 -1.78 2.37 -16.57
CA PRO A 160 -2.09 1.15 -17.32
C PRO A 160 -1.64 -0.14 -16.64
N ILE A 161 -0.54 -0.12 -15.88
CA ILE A 161 -0.04 -1.30 -15.14
C ILE A 161 -0.90 -1.55 -13.89
N MET A 162 -1.25 -0.50 -13.15
CA MET A 162 -2.01 -0.61 -11.91
C MET A 162 -3.49 -0.90 -12.14
N THR A 163 -4.06 -0.48 -13.28
CA THR A 163 -5.45 -0.78 -13.65
C THR A 163 -5.80 -2.27 -13.54
N PRO A 164 -5.11 -3.20 -14.24
CA PRO A 164 -5.38 -4.63 -14.10
C PRO A 164 -5.06 -5.16 -12.70
N ALA A 165 -4.05 -4.62 -12.01
CA ALA A 165 -3.73 -5.02 -10.64
C ALA A 165 -4.88 -4.69 -9.67
N ILE A 166 -5.43 -3.48 -9.77
CA ILE A 166 -6.60 -3.03 -9.02
C ILE A 166 -7.84 -3.85 -9.39
N PHE A 167 -8.02 -4.17 -10.67
CA PHE A 167 -9.12 -5.04 -11.08
C PHE A 167 -9.02 -6.44 -10.43
N LEU A 168 -7.81 -7.01 -10.33
CA LEU A 168 -7.57 -8.30 -9.67
C LEU A 168 -7.88 -8.29 -8.17
N ILE A 169 -7.87 -7.13 -7.49
CA ILE A 169 -8.30 -7.01 -6.08
C ILE A 169 -9.75 -7.48 -5.91
N GLY A 170 -10.63 -7.20 -6.87
CA GLY A 170 -12.02 -7.66 -6.82
C GLY A 170 -12.17 -9.16 -7.09
N LEU A 171 -11.37 -9.71 -8.02
CA LEU A 171 -11.47 -11.11 -8.43
C LEU A 171 -10.78 -12.09 -7.46
N GLY A 172 -9.58 -11.75 -6.99
CA GLY A 172 -8.72 -12.65 -6.20
C GLY A 172 -9.40 -13.25 -4.97
N PRO A 173 -9.98 -12.43 -4.06
CA PRO A 173 -10.66 -12.92 -2.85
C PRO A 173 -11.87 -13.83 -3.13
N ILE A 174 -12.57 -13.62 -4.24
CA ILE A 174 -13.76 -14.38 -4.65
C ILE A 174 -13.37 -15.69 -5.37
N SER A 175 -12.19 -15.71 -5.99
CA SER A 175 -11.67 -16.85 -6.74
C SER A 175 -11.34 -18.07 -5.87
N ARG A 176 -11.41 -19.29 -6.41
CA ARG A 176 -11.10 -20.53 -5.68
C ARG A 176 -9.64 -20.92 -5.90
N TRP A 177 -9.06 -21.59 -4.90
CA TRP A 177 -7.73 -22.20 -5.03
C TRP A 177 -7.76 -23.38 -6.03
N LYS A 178 -6.61 -23.68 -6.65
CA LYS A 178 -6.39 -24.69 -7.70
C LYS A 178 -7.08 -24.40 -9.03
N GLN A 179 -8.41 -24.26 -9.02
CA GLN A 179 -9.21 -24.14 -10.23
C GLN A 179 -10.50 -23.35 -9.97
N MET A 180 -10.93 -22.60 -10.98
CA MET A 180 -12.20 -21.87 -11.02
C MET A 180 -12.78 -21.95 -12.43
N SER A 181 -14.09 -22.11 -12.56
CA SER A 181 -14.77 -22.02 -13.86
C SER A 181 -15.19 -20.58 -14.15
N MET A 182 -14.94 -20.11 -15.38
CA MET A 182 -15.24 -18.75 -15.81
C MET A 182 -16.73 -18.37 -15.65
N PRO A 183 -17.70 -19.22 -16.04
CA PRO A 183 -19.13 -18.89 -15.85
C PRO A 183 -19.49 -18.68 -14.38
N SER A 184 -18.93 -19.48 -13.46
CA SER A 184 -19.22 -19.35 -12.04
C SER A 184 -18.63 -18.08 -11.42
N LEU A 185 -17.45 -17.65 -11.91
CA LEU A 185 -16.84 -16.39 -11.51
C LEU A 185 -17.66 -15.21 -12.02
N ALA A 186 -18.03 -15.22 -13.31
CA ALA A 186 -18.83 -14.17 -13.93
C ALA A 186 -20.17 -13.96 -13.20
N VAL A 187 -20.89 -15.05 -12.87
CA VAL A 187 -22.16 -14.97 -12.12
C VAL A 187 -21.96 -14.38 -10.72
N ARG A 188 -20.83 -14.64 -10.05
CA ARG A 188 -20.56 -14.04 -8.73
C ARG A 188 -20.28 -12.55 -8.82
N VAL A 189 -19.53 -12.12 -9.83
CA VAL A 189 -19.07 -10.72 -9.92
C VAL A 189 -19.98 -9.82 -10.74
N ARG A 190 -21.01 -10.35 -11.43
CA ARG A 190 -21.91 -9.57 -12.30
C ARG A 190 -22.49 -8.32 -11.64
N TRP A 191 -22.89 -8.42 -10.37
CA TRP A 191 -23.45 -7.28 -9.63
C TRP A 191 -22.35 -6.30 -9.22
N ALA A 192 -21.15 -6.77 -8.91
CA ALA A 192 -20.01 -5.89 -8.70
C ALA A 192 -19.69 -5.10 -9.97
N ILE A 193 -19.67 -5.73 -11.14
CA ILE A 193 -19.50 -5.04 -12.43
C ILE A 193 -20.61 -4.00 -12.61
N ALA A 194 -21.88 -4.42 -12.58
CA ALA A 194 -23.01 -3.54 -12.87
C ALA A 194 -23.07 -2.32 -11.93
N VAL A 195 -22.97 -2.54 -10.62
CA VAL A 195 -23.03 -1.45 -9.63
C VAL A 195 -21.85 -0.50 -9.78
N SER A 196 -20.66 -1.01 -10.09
CA SER A 196 -19.47 -0.16 -10.25
C SER A 196 -19.57 0.72 -11.49
N PHE A 197 -20.08 0.19 -12.61
CA PHE A 197 -20.35 0.98 -13.81
C PHE A 197 -21.41 2.06 -13.57
N VAL A 198 -22.52 1.71 -12.93
CA VAL A 198 -23.58 2.68 -12.59
C VAL A 198 -23.04 3.76 -11.66
N SER A 199 -22.30 3.38 -10.62
CA SER A 199 -21.72 4.33 -9.66
C SER A 199 -20.68 5.25 -10.32
N ALA A 200 -19.87 4.72 -11.24
CA ALA A 200 -18.87 5.48 -12.00
C ALA A 200 -19.49 6.53 -12.93
N ILE A 201 -20.69 6.28 -13.44
CA ILE A 201 -21.41 7.24 -14.27
C ILE A 201 -22.07 8.31 -13.39
N ILE A 202 -22.74 7.90 -12.32
CA ILE A 202 -23.58 8.79 -11.51
C ILE A 202 -22.76 9.65 -10.53
N ALA A 203 -21.77 9.08 -9.85
CA ALA A 203 -21.04 9.77 -8.77
C ALA A 203 -20.32 11.07 -9.21
N PRO A 204 -19.65 11.15 -10.38
CA PRO A 204 -19.03 12.39 -10.86
C PRO A 204 -19.99 13.58 -11.01
N PHE A 205 -21.26 13.35 -11.33
CA PHE A 205 -22.22 14.44 -11.52
C PHE A 205 -22.49 15.22 -10.23
N TYR A 206 -22.31 14.61 -9.05
CA TYR A 206 -22.40 15.33 -7.78
C TYR A 206 -21.27 16.33 -7.56
N MET A 207 -20.19 16.26 -8.36
CA MET A 207 -19.05 17.17 -8.30
C MET A 207 -19.14 18.31 -9.33
N GLY A 208 -20.27 18.46 -10.02
CA GLY A 208 -20.57 19.57 -10.93
C GLY A 208 -20.26 19.29 -12.40
N GLU A 209 -19.20 18.54 -12.73
CA GLU A 209 -18.93 18.10 -14.10
C GLU A 209 -18.53 16.63 -14.19
N TRP A 210 -18.83 15.99 -15.33
CA TRP A 210 -18.42 14.62 -15.58
C TRP A 210 -17.08 14.57 -16.32
N LYS A 211 -16.07 13.94 -15.70
CA LYS A 211 -14.74 13.72 -16.31
C LYS A 211 -14.49 12.22 -16.56
N PRO A 212 -14.01 11.82 -17.76
CA PRO A 212 -13.76 10.41 -18.08
C PRO A 212 -12.78 9.71 -17.13
N LEU A 213 -11.63 10.35 -16.85
CA LEU A 213 -10.60 9.78 -15.98
C LEU A 213 -11.07 9.66 -14.54
N VAL A 214 -11.86 10.62 -14.06
CA VAL A 214 -12.48 10.55 -12.73
C VAL A 214 -13.44 9.38 -12.64
N SER A 215 -14.33 9.26 -13.63
CA SER A 215 -15.28 8.16 -13.71
C SER A 215 -14.58 6.81 -13.74
N PHE A 216 -13.47 6.70 -14.46
CA PHE A 216 -12.66 5.50 -14.51
C PHE A 216 -12.01 5.16 -13.15
N GLY A 217 -11.44 6.13 -12.45
CA GLY A 217 -10.91 5.92 -11.09
C GLY A 217 -12.00 5.49 -10.11
N LEU A 218 -13.16 6.14 -10.15
CA LEU A 218 -14.32 5.76 -9.34
C LEU A 218 -14.86 4.37 -9.68
N LEU A 219 -14.87 3.98 -10.96
CA LEU A 219 -15.23 2.62 -11.38
C LEU A 219 -14.36 1.58 -10.67
N LEU A 220 -13.05 1.78 -10.64
CA LEU A 220 -12.10 0.88 -9.99
C LEU A 220 -12.27 0.86 -8.47
N ALA A 221 -12.54 2.01 -7.84
CA ALA A 221 -12.80 2.09 -6.41
C ALA A 221 -14.10 1.35 -6.02
N PHE A 222 -15.22 1.65 -6.69
CA PHE A 222 -16.49 0.97 -6.47
C PHE A 222 -16.41 -0.53 -6.79
N TRP A 223 -15.61 -0.91 -7.80
CA TRP A 223 -15.32 -2.30 -8.11
C TRP A 223 -14.75 -3.05 -6.91
N ILE A 224 -13.79 -2.46 -6.21
CA ILE A 224 -13.22 -3.05 -4.99
C ILE A 224 -14.29 -3.11 -3.89
N VAL A 225 -14.97 -2.00 -3.60
CA VAL A 225 -15.97 -1.91 -2.52
C VAL A 225 -17.06 -2.96 -2.70
N VAL A 226 -17.66 -3.03 -3.89
CA VAL A 226 -18.75 -3.96 -4.15
C VAL A 226 -18.25 -5.41 -4.20
N SER A 227 -17.03 -5.66 -4.71
CA SER A 227 -16.43 -7.00 -4.65
C SER A 227 -16.17 -7.48 -3.23
N ILE A 228 -15.79 -6.58 -2.31
CA ILE A 228 -15.67 -6.87 -0.88
C ILE A 228 -17.03 -7.28 -0.32
N LEU A 229 -18.10 -6.54 -0.65
CA LEU A 229 -19.47 -6.87 -0.21
C LEU A 229 -19.92 -8.23 -0.75
N VAL A 230 -19.69 -8.50 -2.04
CA VAL A 230 -19.98 -9.79 -2.67
C VAL A 230 -19.22 -10.93 -1.98
N SER A 231 -17.93 -10.74 -1.70
CA SER A 231 -17.09 -11.70 -0.97
C SER A 231 -17.64 -11.98 0.43
N LEU A 232 -18.01 -10.92 1.17
CA LEU A 232 -18.59 -11.02 2.51
C LEU A 232 -19.92 -11.78 2.50
N ILE A 233 -20.86 -11.38 1.64
CA ILE A 233 -22.17 -12.04 1.50
C ILE A 233 -21.99 -13.51 1.13
N HIS A 234 -21.13 -13.81 0.16
CA HIS A 234 -20.84 -15.19 -0.24
C HIS A 234 -20.28 -16.00 0.92
N ARG A 235 -19.39 -15.42 1.74
CA ARG A 235 -18.81 -16.12 2.89
C ARG A 235 -19.85 -16.35 4.00
N LEU A 236 -20.72 -15.39 4.28
CA LEU A 236 -21.77 -15.50 5.30
C LEU A 236 -22.84 -16.54 4.90
N ASN A 237 -23.21 -16.60 3.62
CA ASN A 237 -24.16 -17.60 3.11
C ASN A 237 -23.62 -19.03 3.26
N ASN A 238 -22.30 -19.22 3.16
CA ASN A 238 -21.65 -20.52 3.31
C ASN A 238 -21.18 -20.84 4.74
N SER A 239 -21.44 -19.99 5.73
CA SER A 239 -20.97 -20.16 7.12
C SER A 239 -21.92 -20.99 8.02
N GLY A 240 -22.83 -21.77 7.43
CA GLY A 240 -23.78 -22.63 8.16
C GLY A 240 -25.04 -21.90 8.66
N GLN A 241 -25.74 -22.48 9.63
CA GLN A 241 -26.94 -21.91 10.25
C GLN A 241 -26.59 -20.94 11.39
N GLY A 242 -27.45 -19.93 11.60
CA GLY A 242 -27.29 -18.88 12.61
C GLY A 242 -27.69 -17.50 12.08
N ASN A 243 -27.89 -16.55 13.00
CA ASN A 243 -28.17 -15.16 12.64
C ASN A 243 -26.93 -14.47 12.02
N VAL A 244 -27.14 -13.33 11.36
CA VAL A 244 -26.05 -12.61 10.67
C VAL A 244 -24.91 -12.22 11.61
N PHE A 245 -25.24 -11.79 12.84
CA PHE A 245 -24.25 -11.39 13.85
C PHE A 245 -23.32 -12.53 14.27
N THR A 246 -23.85 -13.72 14.54
CA THR A 246 -23.02 -14.89 14.89
C THR A 246 -22.15 -15.33 13.72
N LYS A 247 -22.67 -15.26 12.49
CA LYS A 247 -21.90 -15.54 11.28
C LYS A 247 -20.75 -14.55 11.10
N LEU A 248 -20.97 -13.25 11.33
CA LEU A 248 -19.92 -12.23 11.28
C LEU A 248 -18.87 -12.45 12.38
N ALA A 249 -19.28 -12.69 13.62
CA ALA A 249 -18.35 -12.90 14.73
C ALA A 249 -17.43 -14.13 14.55
N LYS A 250 -17.86 -15.14 13.78
CA LYS A 250 -17.08 -16.35 13.49
C LYS A 250 -15.95 -16.15 12.48
N GLN A 251 -15.94 -15.06 11.72
CA GLN A 251 -14.95 -14.87 10.66
C GLN A 251 -13.56 -14.53 11.25
N SER A 252 -12.50 -15.01 10.60
CA SER A 252 -11.11 -14.81 11.04
C SER A 252 -10.65 -13.36 10.93
N ARG A 253 -9.71 -12.94 11.79
CA ARG A 253 -9.12 -11.60 11.77
C ARG A 253 -8.35 -11.37 10.47
N SER A 254 -7.71 -12.40 9.92
CA SER A 254 -7.06 -12.33 8.61
C SER A 254 -8.02 -12.08 7.46
N PHE A 255 -9.29 -12.52 7.55
CA PHE A 255 -10.28 -12.22 6.52
C PHE A 255 -10.71 -10.75 6.58
N TYR A 256 -11.00 -10.27 7.79
CA TYR A 256 -11.32 -8.85 7.99
C TYR A 256 -10.14 -7.95 7.66
N GLY A 257 -8.92 -8.33 8.06
CA GLY A 257 -7.71 -7.58 7.77
C GLY A 257 -7.43 -7.46 6.28
N MET A 258 -7.57 -8.57 5.53
CA MET A 258 -7.48 -8.54 4.06
C MET A 258 -8.50 -7.57 3.45
N HIS A 259 -9.78 -7.67 3.81
CA HIS A 259 -10.81 -6.80 3.24
C HIS A 259 -10.68 -5.33 3.69
N CYS A 260 -10.24 -5.08 4.93
CA CYS A 260 -9.96 -3.74 5.44
C CYS A 260 -8.81 -3.08 4.67
N ALA A 261 -7.75 -3.83 4.37
CA ALA A 261 -6.64 -3.29 3.58
C ALA A 261 -7.07 -2.94 2.15
N HIS A 262 -7.81 -3.81 1.48
CA HIS A 262 -8.30 -3.53 0.13
C HIS A 262 -9.37 -2.42 0.10
N LEU A 263 -10.18 -2.29 1.15
CA LEU A 263 -11.07 -1.14 1.30
C LEU A 263 -10.28 0.17 1.41
N GLY A 264 -9.14 0.15 2.13
CA GLY A 264 -8.21 1.28 2.19
C GLY A 264 -7.70 1.70 0.80
N VAL A 265 -7.39 0.75 -0.08
CA VAL A 265 -7.03 1.04 -1.49
C VAL A 265 -8.19 1.74 -2.22
N ALA A 266 -9.43 1.27 -2.05
CA ALA A 266 -10.59 1.90 -2.68
C ALA A 266 -10.80 3.35 -2.20
N VAL A 267 -10.71 3.58 -0.89
CA VAL A 267 -10.83 4.92 -0.28
C VAL A 267 -9.71 5.84 -0.76
N PHE A 268 -8.48 5.33 -0.84
CA PHE A 268 -7.34 6.07 -1.40
C PHE A 268 -7.58 6.48 -2.86
N ILE A 269 -8.06 5.55 -3.71
CA ILE A 269 -8.38 5.83 -5.11
C ILE A 269 -9.46 6.91 -5.21
N ILE A 270 -10.51 6.88 -4.37
CA ILE A 270 -11.54 7.92 -4.33
C ILE A 270 -10.91 9.28 -4.03
N GLY A 271 -10.09 9.38 -2.97
CA GLY A 271 -9.42 10.63 -2.61
C GLY A 271 -8.55 11.19 -3.73
N VAL A 272 -7.64 10.38 -4.27
CA VAL A 272 -6.73 10.77 -5.38
C VAL A 272 -7.49 11.19 -6.63
N THR A 273 -8.51 10.41 -7.01
CA THR A 273 -9.28 10.64 -8.24
C THR A 273 -10.09 11.93 -8.14
N LEU A 274 -10.70 12.20 -6.99
CA LEU A 274 -11.52 13.39 -6.78
C LEU A 274 -10.66 14.64 -6.63
N VAL A 275 -9.55 14.59 -5.87
CA VAL A 275 -8.67 15.76 -5.75
C VAL A 275 -8.04 16.14 -7.09
N ASN A 276 -7.45 15.18 -7.82
CA ASN A 276 -6.82 15.48 -9.12
C ASN A 276 -7.86 15.87 -10.18
N GLY A 277 -9.10 15.37 -10.05
CA GLY A 277 -10.19 15.64 -10.97
C GLY A 277 -10.86 16.99 -10.74
N TYR A 278 -10.99 17.44 -9.50
CA TYR A 278 -11.88 18.57 -9.14
C TYR A 278 -11.24 19.60 -8.22
N GLU A 279 -9.93 19.53 -7.98
CA GLU A 279 -9.26 20.66 -7.34
C GLU A 279 -9.37 21.93 -8.18
N THR A 280 -9.50 23.05 -7.48
CA THR A 280 -9.50 24.38 -8.11
C THR A 280 -8.48 25.24 -7.39
N GLU A 281 -7.70 25.99 -8.18
CA GLU A 281 -6.64 26.86 -7.68
C GLU A 281 -6.78 28.26 -8.29
N LYS A 282 -6.36 29.26 -7.53
CA LYS A 282 -6.11 30.61 -8.03
C LYS A 282 -4.81 31.14 -7.43
N ASP A 283 -3.94 31.63 -8.30
CA ASP A 283 -2.74 32.38 -7.95
C ASP A 283 -2.99 33.85 -8.32
N VAL A 284 -3.19 34.70 -7.32
CA VAL A 284 -3.64 36.09 -7.53
C VAL A 284 -2.86 37.08 -6.70
N ARG A 285 -2.68 38.29 -7.24
CA ARG A 285 -2.29 39.46 -6.46
C ARG A 285 -3.48 39.86 -5.56
N MET A 286 -3.23 40.00 -4.27
CA MET A 286 -4.20 40.45 -3.28
C MET A 286 -3.69 41.69 -2.56
N ASP A 287 -4.43 42.80 -2.68
CA ASP A 287 -4.28 43.98 -1.83
C ASP A 287 -5.04 43.76 -0.50
N ILE A 288 -4.69 44.51 0.55
CA ILE A 288 -5.36 44.40 1.85
C ILE A 288 -6.86 44.73 1.70
N GLY A 289 -7.72 43.85 2.24
CA GLY A 289 -9.18 43.92 2.13
C GLY A 289 -9.75 43.28 0.85
N SER A 290 -8.91 42.92 -0.13
CA SER A 290 -9.38 42.27 -1.36
C SER A 290 -9.83 40.82 -1.11
N ARG A 291 -10.70 40.33 -1.99
CA ARG A 291 -11.27 38.98 -1.91
C ARG A 291 -11.06 38.20 -3.21
N VAL A 292 -10.82 36.90 -3.08
CA VAL A 292 -10.81 35.95 -4.20
C VAL A 292 -11.75 34.79 -3.89
N THR A 293 -12.55 34.38 -4.86
CA THR A 293 -13.52 33.28 -4.71
C THR A 293 -13.05 32.02 -5.44
N ILE A 294 -13.11 30.87 -4.76
CA ILE A 294 -12.78 29.54 -5.28
C ILE A 294 -13.86 28.56 -4.81
N GLY A 295 -14.60 27.97 -5.75
CA GLY A 295 -15.80 27.20 -5.43
C GLY A 295 -16.79 28.07 -4.64
N ASP A 296 -17.29 27.52 -3.53
CA ASP A 296 -18.25 28.21 -2.64
C ASP A 296 -17.56 29.10 -1.58
N TYR A 297 -16.24 29.23 -1.62
CA TYR A 297 -15.45 29.92 -0.60
C TYR A 297 -14.87 31.23 -1.13
N ALA A 298 -14.93 32.28 -0.32
CA ALA A 298 -14.23 33.53 -0.53
C ALA A 298 -13.09 33.66 0.49
N PHE A 299 -11.89 33.95 -0.01
CA PHE A 299 -10.70 34.23 0.79
C PHE A 299 -10.47 35.74 0.79
N GLN A 300 -10.52 36.37 1.96
CA GLN A 300 -10.23 37.79 2.13
C GLN A 300 -8.83 37.95 2.72
N PHE A 301 -7.97 38.71 2.06
CA PHE A 301 -6.64 39.01 2.57
C PHE A 301 -6.68 40.23 3.48
N ASN A 302 -6.24 40.08 4.73
CA ASN A 302 -6.27 41.14 5.74
C ASN A 302 -4.89 41.74 6.02
N GLY A 303 -3.87 41.36 5.24
CA GLY A 303 -2.49 41.84 5.37
C GLY A 303 -1.55 40.80 5.96
N VAL A 304 -0.35 41.26 6.32
CA VAL A 304 0.70 40.43 6.93
C VAL A 304 1.22 41.07 8.23
N SER A 305 1.77 40.23 9.09
CA SER A 305 2.45 40.63 10.32
C SER A 305 3.75 39.86 10.48
N ASP A 306 4.80 40.50 11.01
CA ASP A 306 6.03 39.81 11.36
C ASP A 306 5.88 39.04 12.67
N VAL A 307 6.35 37.79 12.68
CA VAL A 307 6.29 36.87 13.82
C VAL A 307 7.66 36.26 14.04
N VAL A 308 8.14 36.32 15.29
CA VAL A 308 9.39 35.67 15.71
C VAL A 308 9.07 34.25 16.20
N GLY A 309 9.57 33.24 15.50
CA GLY A 309 9.49 31.83 15.88
C GLY A 309 10.70 31.35 16.68
N PRO A 310 10.70 30.10 17.17
CA PRO A 310 11.80 29.57 18.00
C PRO A 310 13.16 29.51 17.29
N ASN A 311 13.15 29.25 15.99
CA ASN A 311 14.36 29.10 15.15
C ASN A 311 14.21 29.73 13.76
N TYR A 312 13.20 30.59 13.57
CA TYR A 312 12.90 31.27 12.32
C TYR A 312 12.28 32.65 12.57
N MET A 313 12.44 33.55 11.61
CA MET A 313 11.62 34.75 11.46
C MET A 313 10.53 34.48 10.44
N SER A 314 9.31 34.99 10.64
CA SER A 314 8.21 34.73 9.72
C SER A 314 7.43 35.98 9.36
N VAL A 315 7.06 36.08 8.08
CA VAL A 315 5.96 36.93 7.63
C VAL A 315 4.70 36.07 7.61
N ARG A 316 3.73 36.38 8.49
CA ARG A 316 2.46 35.68 8.60
C ARG A 316 1.35 36.47 7.93
N GLY A 317 0.63 35.86 7.00
CA GLY A 317 -0.57 36.43 6.39
C GLY A 317 -1.80 36.15 7.23
N GLU A 318 -2.77 37.06 7.18
CA GLU A 318 -4.10 36.85 7.76
C GLU A 318 -5.14 36.74 6.65
N ILE A 319 -5.82 35.60 6.59
CA ILE A 319 -6.81 35.34 5.54
C ILE A 319 -8.11 34.85 6.17
N ASP A 320 -9.19 35.62 6.00
CA ASP A 320 -10.52 35.17 6.41
C ASP A 320 -11.13 34.32 5.30
N VAL A 321 -11.62 33.15 5.67
CA VAL A 321 -12.39 32.26 4.80
C VAL A 321 -13.87 32.49 5.10
N LEU A 322 -14.61 32.84 4.06
CA LEU A 322 -16.05 32.97 4.09
C LEU A 322 -16.69 31.93 3.19
N LYS A 323 -17.86 31.43 3.55
CA LYS A 323 -18.71 30.59 2.71
C LYS A 323 -20.09 31.22 2.65
N ASP A 324 -20.62 31.45 1.46
CA ASP A 324 -21.92 32.11 1.27
C ASP A 324 -22.06 33.46 2.00
N GLY A 325 -20.93 34.17 2.19
CA GLY A 325 -20.85 35.45 2.91
C GLY A 325 -20.70 35.33 4.43
N GLU A 326 -20.84 34.14 5.01
CA GLU A 326 -20.63 33.90 6.43
C GLU A 326 -19.17 33.55 6.74
N PHE A 327 -18.64 34.08 7.85
CA PHE A 327 -17.30 33.75 8.30
C PHE A 327 -17.21 32.28 8.74
N VAL A 328 -16.28 31.54 8.16
CA VAL A 328 -16.00 30.14 8.50
C VAL A 328 -14.82 30.07 9.46
N ARG A 329 -13.68 30.63 9.06
CA ARG A 329 -12.43 30.56 9.82
C ARG A 329 -11.38 31.55 9.31
N LYS A 330 -10.41 31.90 10.16
CA LYS A 330 -9.19 32.60 9.77
C LYS A 330 -8.02 31.63 9.56
N LEU A 331 -7.27 31.82 8.48
CA LEU A 331 -6.08 31.07 8.09
C LEU A 331 -4.83 31.94 8.19
N TYR A 332 -3.72 31.33 8.59
CA TYR A 332 -2.44 32.00 8.86
C TYR A 332 -1.29 31.42 8.06
N PRO A 333 -1.24 31.60 6.73
CA PRO A 333 -0.10 31.13 5.94
C PRO A 333 1.15 31.93 6.28
N GLU A 334 2.32 31.32 6.18
CA GLU A 334 3.58 31.93 6.61
C GLU A 334 4.66 31.80 5.52
N LYS A 335 5.51 32.82 5.40
CA LYS A 335 6.86 32.65 4.87
C LYS A 335 7.84 32.70 6.01
N ARG A 336 8.64 31.64 6.18
CA ARG A 336 9.61 31.47 7.27
C ARG A 336 11.03 31.53 6.73
N THR A 337 11.86 32.36 7.34
CA THR A 337 13.31 32.41 7.12
C THR A 337 14.00 31.76 8.32
N TYR A 338 14.63 30.61 8.10
CA TYR A 338 15.30 29.86 9.18
C TYR A 338 16.66 30.46 9.53
N ASN A 339 16.89 30.72 10.82
CA ASN A 339 18.05 31.50 11.29
C ASN A 339 19.40 30.84 10.96
N ALA A 340 19.48 29.50 11.01
CA ALA A 340 20.73 28.78 10.83
C ALA A 340 21.17 28.65 9.37
N SER A 341 20.21 28.52 8.43
CA SER A 341 20.50 28.27 7.01
C SER A 341 20.24 29.49 6.12
N GLY A 342 19.49 30.48 6.61
CA GLY A 342 18.98 31.60 5.80
C GLY A 342 17.93 31.19 4.76
N MET A 343 17.51 29.93 4.73
CA MET A 343 16.55 29.44 3.74
C MET A 343 15.14 29.96 4.02
N VAL A 344 14.50 30.49 2.99
CA VAL A 344 13.10 30.93 3.02
C VAL A 344 12.21 29.77 2.56
N MET A 345 11.23 29.42 3.39
CA MET A 345 10.27 28.35 3.13
C MET A 345 8.85 28.91 3.28
N THR A 346 7.94 28.48 2.41
CA THR A 346 6.52 28.80 2.54
C THR A 346 5.82 27.70 3.32
N GLU A 347 5.18 28.07 4.43
CA GLU A 347 4.28 27.24 5.20
C GLU A 347 2.83 27.58 4.81
N ALA A 348 2.13 26.61 4.21
CA ALA A 348 0.74 26.81 3.85
C ALA A 348 -0.17 26.70 5.08
N ALA A 349 -1.22 27.51 5.13
CA ALA A 349 -2.31 27.31 6.07
C ALA A 349 -3.37 26.40 5.46
N ILE A 350 -3.83 25.43 6.26
CA ILE A 350 -4.74 24.38 5.80
C ILE A 350 -5.94 24.34 6.75
N ASP A 351 -7.15 24.49 6.22
CA ASP A 351 -8.38 24.13 6.90
C ASP A 351 -8.83 22.76 6.40
N THR A 352 -8.56 21.72 7.19
CA THR A 352 -8.84 20.32 6.84
C THR A 352 -10.29 19.96 7.13
N GLY A 353 -10.87 19.12 6.28
CA GLY A 353 -12.24 18.66 6.44
C GLY A 353 -12.47 17.29 5.79
N ILE A 354 -13.56 16.64 6.19
CA ILE A 354 -13.88 15.27 5.74
C ILE A 354 -14.08 15.19 4.22
N PHE A 355 -14.65 16.23 3.61
CA PHE A 355 -14.99 16.25 2.18
C PHE A 355 -14.15 17.23 1.36
N ARG A 356 -13.48 18.17 2.01
CA ARG A 356 -12.68 19.20 1.35
C ARG A 356 -11.66 19.78 2.31
N ASP A 357 -10.57 20.22 1.73
CA ASP A 357 -9.53 21.01 2.36
C ASP A 357 -9.40 22.34 1.65
N LEU A 358 -9.20 23.41 2.41
CA LEU A 358 -8.81 24.72 1.87
C LEU A 358 -7.34 24.93 2.18
N TYR A 359 -6.56 25.23 1.15
CA TYR A 359 -5.14 25.55 1.30
C TYR A 359 -4.92 27.00 0.91
N VAL A 360 -4.11 27.71 1.67
CA VAL A 360 -3.61 29.01 1.27
C VAL A 360 -2.12 29.11 1.53
N ALA A 361 -1.38 29.67 0.59
CA ALA A 361 0.06 29.88 0.69
C ALA A 361 0.42 31.30 0.24
N LEU A 362 1.37 31.92 0.95
CA LEU A 362 1.95 33.20 0.56
C LEU A 362 3.05 32.99 -0.48
N GLY A 363 2.94 33.71 -1.59
CA GLY A 363 3.96 33.86 -2.61
C GLY A 363 4.93 35.01 -2.27
N GLU A 364 5.25 35.84 -3.26
CA GLU A 364 6.14 36.98 -3.07
C GLU A 364 5.39 38.26 -2.67
N PRO A 365 6.03 39.15 -1.87
CA PRO A 365 5.52 40.50 -1.67
C PRO A 365 5.55 41.27 -2.99
N LEU A 366 4.59 42.18 -3.14
CA LEU A 366 4.48 43.07 -4.28
C LEU A 366 4.43 44.54 -3.80
N ALA A 367 4.42 45.49 -4.75
CA ALA A 367 4.25 46.90 -4.43
C ALA A 367 2.91 47.18 -3.70
N ASN A 368 2.90 48.21 -2.85
CA ASN A 368 1.73 48.69 -2.10
C ASN A 368 1.14 47.67 -1.11
N GLU A 369 1.99 46.98 -0.35
CA GLU A 369 1.59 46.00 0.70
C GLU A 369 0.78 44.79 0.17
N ALA A 370 0.69 44.64 -1.14
CA ALA A 370 0.03 43.50 -1.77
C ALA A 370 0.92 42.27 -1.79
N TRP A 371 0.30 41.11 -1.86
CA TRP A 371 0.99 39.84 -1.90
C TRP A 371 0.43 38.95 -3.00
N VAL A 372 1.29 38.12 -3.57
CA VAL A 372 0.84 36.96 -4.34
C VAL A 372 0.28 35.94 -3.35
N VAL A 373 -0.98 35.56 -3.51
CA VAL A 373 -1.65 34.57 -2.66
C VAL A 373 -2.14 33.43 -3.55
N ARG A 374 -1.74 32.21 -3.19
CA ARG A 374 -2.22 30.99 -3.82
C ARG A 374 -3.26 30.34 -2.92
N ALA A 375 -4.50 30.30 -3.38
CA ALA A 375 -5.58 29.64 -2.66
C ALA A 375 -6.07 28.42 -3.46
N TYR A 376 -6.46 27.38 -2.73
CA TYR A 376 -6.92 26.12 -3.29
C TYR A 376 -8.18 25.63 -2.58
N HIS A 377 -9.09 25.03 -3.34
CA HIS A 377 -10.14 24.15 -2.84
C HIS A 377 -9.87 22.74 -3.35
N LYS A 378 -9.51 21.83 -2.44
CA LYS A 378 -9.11 20.46 -2.75
C LYS A 378 -10.11 19.46 -2.15
N PRO A 379 -10.90 18.75 -2.96
CA PRO A 379 -11.89 17.81 -2.46
C PRO A 379 -11.23 16.49 -2.02
N PHE A 380 -11.66 15.92 -0.89
CA PHE A 380 -11.32 14.57 -0.41
C PHE A 380 -9.82 14.25 -0.17
N VAL A 381 -8.97 15.22 0.13
CA VAL A 381 -7.54 14.95 0.42
C VAL A 381 -7.36 14.02 1.64
N ASP A 382 -8.12 14.24 2.71
CA ASP A 382 -8.05 13.38 3.92
C ASP A 382 -8.38 11.91 3.66
N TRP A 383 -9.10 11.59 2.57
CA TRP A 383 -9.41 10.22 2.20
C TRP A 383 -8.17 9.46 1.70
N ILE A 384 -7.18 10.17 1.16
CA ILE A 384 -5.88 9.60 0.78
C ILE A 384 -5.21 9.02 2.03
N TRP A 385 -5.11 9.85 3.09
CA TRP A 385 -4.51 9.45 4.36
C TRP A 385 -5.34 8.40 5.09
N PHE A 386 -6.66 8.55 5.10
CA PHE A 386 -7.57 7.58 5.71
C PHE A 386 -7.48 6.20 5.02
N GLY A 387 -7.37 6.18 3.69
CA GLY A 387 -7.12 4.95 2.93
C GLY A 387 -5.83 4.25 3.37
N CYS A 388 -4.74 5.01 3.53
CA CYS A 388 -3.47 4.51 4.06
C CYS A 388 -3.59 3.96 5.49
N LEU A 389 -4.33 4.64 6.36
CA LEU A 389 -4.61 4.18 7.72
C LEU A 389 -5.39 2.87 7.72
N LEU A 390 -6.42 2.73 6.88
CA LEU A 390 -7.18 1.48 6.72
C LEU A 390 -6.28 0.33 6.22
N MET A 391 -5.35 0.60 5.30
CA MET A 391 -4.36 -0.38 4.87
C MET A 391 -3.47 -0.86 6.02
N ALA A 392 -2.96 0.07 6.84
CA ALA A 392 -2.16 -0.26 8.01
C ALA A 392 -2.94 -1.09 9.04
N ILE A 393 -4.19 -0.69 9.36
CA ILE A 393 -5.09 -1.43 10.26
C ILE A 393 -5.36 -2.83 9.71
N GLY A 394 -5.62 -2.97 8.41
CA GLY A 394 -5.82 -4.27 7.75
C GLY A 394 -4.62 -5.20 7.88
N GLY A 395 -3.41 -4.65 7.76
CA GLY A 395 -2.15 -5.35 8.03
C GLY A 395 -2.05 -5.85 9.48
N ILE A 396 -2.26 -4.97 10.46
CA ILE A 396 -2.23 -5.30 11.90
C ILE A 396 -3.28 -6.38 12.23
N LEU A 397 -4.50 -6.24 11.72
CA LEU A 397 -5.56 -7.24 11.89
C LEU A 397 -5.15 -8.60 11.33
N SER A 398 -4.48 -8.63 10.18
CA SER A 398 -4.03 -9.87 9.53
C SER A 398 -2.93 -10.59 10.29
N VAL A 399 -1.97 -9.85 10.86
CA VAL A 399 -0.88 -10.40 11.67
C VAL A 399 -1.36 -10.86 13.05
N SER A 400 -2.36 -10.17 13.63
CA SER A 400 -2.96 -10.54 14.92
C SER A 400 -3.87 -11.78 14.88
N ASP A 401 -3.98 -12.46 13.74
CA ASP A 401 -4.81 -13.65 13.59
C ASP A 401 -4.29 -14.83 14.44
N LYS A 402 -5.23 -15.60 15.02
CA LYS A 402 -4.92 -16.74 15.89
C LYS A 402 -4.01 -17.77 15.22
N ARG A 403 -4.00 -17.87 13.88
CA ARG A 403 -3.13 -18.79 13.12
C ARG A 403 -1.63 -18.54 13.35
N TYR A 404 -1.23 -17.31 13.69
CA TYR A 404 0.17 -16.95 13.93
C TYR A 404 0.57 -17.06 15.40
N ARG A 405 -0.35 -17.40 16.30
CA ARG A 405 0.01 -17.70 17.69
C ARG A 405 0.79 -19.02 17.71
N LEU A 406 2.07 -18.93 18.04
CA LEU A 406 2.89 -20.11 18.36
C LEU A 406 2.18 -20.87 19.48
N LYS A 407 1.82 -22.14 19.24
CA LYS A 407 1.36 -23.02 20.31
C LYS A 407 2.56 -23.23 21.23
N ILE A 408 2.61 -22.52 22.36
CA ILE A 408 3.50 -22.88 23.45
C ILE A 408 3.08 -24.29 23.86
N LYS A 409 3.84 -25.30 23.42
CA LYS A 409 3.68 -26.66 23.91
C LYS A 409 4.04 -26.61 25.38
N ASP A 410 3.05 -26.88 26.22
CA ASP A 410 3.21 -26.95 27.66
C ASP A 410 4.25 -28.04 27.99
N LYS A 411 5.47 -27.61 28.36
CA LYS A 411 6.59 -28.50 28.67
C LYS A 411 6.30 -29.38 29.89
N SER A 412 5.26 -29.06 30.68
CA SER A 412 4.87 -29.82 31.88
C SER A 412 4.51 -31.28 31.58
N LYS A 413 3.95 -31.59 30.41
CA LYS A 413 3.62 -32.99 30.03
C LYS A 413 4.82 -33.83 29.56
N LEU A 414 5.94 -33.20 29.19
CA LEU A 414 7.15 -33.91 28.76
C LEU A 414 7.99 -34.44 29.92
N PHE A 415 7.87 -33.84 31.11
CA PHE A 415 8.62 -34.26 32.31
C PHE A 415 7.89 -35.29 33.17
N VAL A 416 6.55 -35.30 33.17
CA VAL A 416 5.76 -36.28 33.94
C VAL A 416 5.90 -37.70 33.36
N GLY A 417 6.00 -37.86 32.04
CA GLY A 417 6.19 -39.17 31.41
C GLY A 417 7.59 -39.77 31.62
N LYS A 418 8.59 -38.96 32.00
CA LYS A 418 9.96 -39.43 32.21
C LYS A 418 10.19 -39.98 33.62
N LYS A 419 9.59 -39.35 34.65
CA LYS A 419 9.64 -39.87 36.02
C LYS A 419 8.94 -41.22 36.19
N ALA A 420 7.80 -41.44 35.52
CA ALA A 420 7.08 -42.72 35.59
C ALA A 420 7.81 -43.89 34.91
N ALA A 421 8.79 -43.61 34.05
CA ALA A 421 9.58 -44.64 33.37
C ALA A 421 10.85 -45.05 34.15
N GLU A 422 11.31 -44.22 35.10
CA GLU A 422 12.51 -44.47 35.92
C GLU A 422 12.19 -45.22 37.23
N GLU A 423 10.91 -45.36 37.62
CA GLU A 423 10.49 -46.00 38.89
C GLU A 423 10.04 -47.47 38.76
N LYS A 424 10.39 -48.19 37.68
CA LYS A 424 10.19 -49.66 37.65
C LYS A 424 11.42 -50.38 38.23
N PRO A 425 11.29 -51.15 39.34
CA PRO A 425 12.39 -51.97 39.84
C PRO A 425 12.69 -53.11 38.87
N ALA A 426 13.98 -53.38 38.66
CA ALA A 426 14.47 -54.50 37.89
C ALA A 426 14.27 -55.81 38.69
N GLU A 427 13.50 -56.75 38.14
CA GLU A 427 13.55 -58.15 38.55
C GLU A 427 14.51 -58.93 37.63
N ASN A 428 15.25 -59.83 38.28
CA ASN A 428 16.48 -60.46 37.87
C ASN A 428 16.26 -61.78 37.09
N GLU A 429 17.18 -62.08 36.14
CA GLU A 429 17.71 -63.42 35.78
C GLU A 429 16.72 -64.48 35.21
N THR A 430 17.01 -65.44 34.32
CA THR A 430 18.15 -65.99 33.56
C THR A 430 17.58 -67.04 32.57
N GLY A 431 18.29 -67.39 31.49
CA GLY A 431 18.13 -68.69 30.80
C GLY A 431 17.57 -68.68 29.35
N ALA A 432 18.40 -69.11 28.40
CA ALA A 432 18.04 -69.47 27.02
C ALA A 432 17.69 -70.99 26.91
N PRO A 433 17.42 -71.62 25.74
CA PRO A 433 16.81 -71.19 24.46
C PRO A 433 15.68 -72.14 23.93
N ALA A 434 15.01 -71.71 22.84
CA ALA A 434 14.35 -72.48 21.75
C ALA A 434 13.42 -73.70 22.03
N THR A 435 12.22 -73.71 21.42
CA THR A 435 11.71 -74.80 20.53
C THR A 435 10.30 -74.50 19.98
N ALA A 436 9.98 -75.22 18.89
CA ALA A 436 8.90 -75.10 17.93
C ALA A 436 7.48 -75.51 18.42
N GLY A 437 6.46 -75.16 17.61
CA GLY A 437 5.11 -75.74 17.65
C GLY A 437 4.05 -74.83 16.99
N SER A 438 3.80 -74.94 15.68
CA SER A 438 2.60 -75.56 15.07
C SER A 438 1.26 -74.87 15.41
N ASN A 439 0.72 -73.99 14.55
CA ASN A 439 -0.20 -74.23 13.41
C ASN A 439 -1.65 -73.74 13.75
N PRO A 440 -2.59 -73.56 12.79
CA PRO A 440 -3.19 -72.26 12.51
C PRO A 440 -4.72 -72.24 12.66
N GLY A 441 -5.31 -71.05 12.69
CA GLY A 441 -6.77 -70.87 12.69
C GLY A 441 -7.19 -69.72 11.78
N LEU A 442 -7.63 -70.07 10.57
CA LEU A 442 -8.37 -69.23 9.63
C LEU A 442 -9.69 -68.72 10.25
N VAL A 443 -10.15 -67.54 9.80
CA VAL A 443 -11.50 -67.19 9.26
C VAL A 443 -11.45 -65.68 8.96
N THR A 444 -11.07 -65.28 7.73
CA THR A 444 -11.93 -64.80 6.61
C THR A 444 -12.84 -63.59 6.87
N GLU A 445 -12.59 -62.57 6.03
CA GLU A 445 -13.54 -61.68 5.32
C GLU A 445 -14.37 -60.68 6.15
N THR A 446 -14.63 -59.44 5.72
CA THR A 446 -14.94 -58.96 4.37
C THR A 446 -14.62 -57.47 4.21
N ARG A 447 -14.53 -57.08 2.94
CA ARG A 447 -14.09 -55.82 2.34
C ARG A 447 -15.29 -54.88 2.09
N LYS A 448 -15.04 -53.55 2.18
CA LYS A 448 -15.71 -52.43 1.47
C LYS A 448 -17.22 -52.20 1.65
N VAL A 449 -17.61 -50.97 1.99
CA VAL A 449 -17.89 -49.87 1.02
C VAL A 449 -17.37 -48.56 1.60
#